data_AF-A0A0E3P062-F1
#
_entry.id   AF-A0A0E3P062-F1
#
_cell.length_a   1.000
_cell.length_b   1.000
_cell.length_c   1.000
_cell.angle_alpha   90.00
_cell.angle_beta   90.00
_cell.angle_gamma   90.00
#
_symmetry.space_group_name_H-M   'P 1'
#
loop_
_entity.id
_entity.type
_entity.pdbx_description
1 polymer ?
#
loop_
_entity_poly.entity_id
_entity_poly.type
_entity_poly.pdbx_seq_one_letter_code
_entity_poly.pdbx_strand_id
1 'polypeptide(L)'
;MKLSEGFSKMLPSILIFVFYAISFTFFTFALKKLDVSIAYAIWAGLGTALITIIGIYGFKEPVNAMKMASLFLVVIGVVGLNLSDRLS
;
A
#
# COMPACT_ATOMS: atom_id res chain seq x y z
N MET A 1 -5.50 -8.33 10.32
CA MET A 1 -5.03 -9.37 11.26
C MET A 1 -5.13 -8.93 12.72
N LYS A 2 -4.62 -7.75 13.11
CA LYS A 2 -4.83 -7.21 14.48
C LYS A 2 -6.31 -7.05 14.86
N LEU A 3 -7.16 -6.61 13.93
CA LEU A 3 -8.60 -6.42 14.19
C LEU A 3 -9.46 -7.69 13.99
N SER A 4 -8.96 -8.68 13.24
CA SER A 4 -9.71 -9.90 12.93
C SER A 4 -9.37 -11.06 13.88
N GLU A 5 -8.48 -10.85 14.86
CA GLU A 5 -7.92 -11.91 15.72
C GLU A 5 -7.55 -13.18 14.92
N GLY A 6 -6.82 -13.00 13.80
CA GLY A 6 -6.44 -14.14 12.97
C GLY A 6 -7.61 -14.84 12.26
N PHE A 7 -8.62 -14.07 11.83
CA PHE A 7 -9.85 -14.51 11.12
C PHE A 7 -11.02 -14.99 11.99
N SER A 8 -10.90 -14.91 13.32
CA SER A 8 -11.95 -15.33 14.26
C SER A 8 -13.24 -14.47 14.20
N LYS A 9 -13.15 -13.22 13.72
CA LYS A 9 -14.33 -12.36 13.53
C LYS A 9 -14.79 -12.32 12.07
N MET A 10 -16.01 -12.81 11.80
CA MET A 10 -16.59 -12.90 10.44
C MET A 10 -16.66 -11.54 9.72
N LEU A 11 -17.13 -10.49 10.40
CA LEU A 11 -17.36 -9.18 9.79
C LEU A 11 -16.06 -8.56 9.19
N PRO A 12 -14.96 -8.39 9.96
CA PRO A 12 -13.71 -7.86 9.40
C PRO A 12 -13.06 -8.82 8.39
N SER A 13 -13.26 -10.14 8.49
CA SER A 13 -12.76 -11.10 7.50
C SER A 13 -13.42 -10.93 6.14
N ILE A 14 -14.75 -10.83 6.09
CA ILE A 14 -15.49 -10.58 4.83
C ILE A 14 -15.07 -9.24 4.23
N LEU A 15 -14.94 -8.21 5.08
CA LEU A 15 -14.53 -6.89 4.65
C LEU A 15 -13.15 -6.89 3.98
N ILE A 16 -12.20 -7.68 4.49
CA ILE A 16 -10.88 -7.86 3.85
C ILE A 16 -11.05 -8.36 2.42
N PHE A 17 -11.82 -9.42 2.20
CA PHE A 17 -12.02 -9.98 0.85
C PHE A 17 -12.68 -8.98 -0.10
N VAL A 18 -13.70 -8.25 0.36
CA VAL A 18 -14.40 -7.23 -0.45
C VAL A 18 -13.44 -6.09 -0.83
N PHE A 19 -12.71 -5.52 0.13
CA PHE A 19 -11.75 -4.47 -0.16
C PHE A 19 -10.60 -4.95 -1.05
N TYR A 20 -10.14 -6.19 -0.87
CA TYR A 20 -9.09 -6.76 -1.72
C TYR A 20 -9.58 -6.92 -3.15
N ALA A 21 -10.79 -7.45 -3.36
CA ALA A 21 -11.39 -7.60 -4.69
C ALA A 21 -11.55 -6.24 -5.39
N ILE A 22 -12.02 -5.21 -4.68
CA ILE A 22 -12.14 -3.85 -5.21
C ILE A 22 -10.76 -3.30 -5.58
N SER A 23 -9.79 -3.39 -4.66
CA SER A 23 -8.42 -2.91 -4.87
C SER A 23 -7.78 -3.56 -6.09
N PHE A 24 -7.90 -4.88 -6.23
CA PHE A 24 -7.33 -5.63 -7.35
C PHE A 24 -8.01 -5.34 -8.68
N THR A 25 -9.32 -5.05 -8.65
CA THR A 25 -10.06 -4.63 -9.85
C THR A 25 -9.55 -3.28 -10.35
N PHE A 26 -9.41 -2.29 -9.46
CA PHE A 26 -8.84 -0.99 -9.80
C PHE A 26 -7.37 -1.09 -10.23
N PHE A 27 -6.59 -1.94 -9.58
CA PHE A 27 -5.21 -2.21 -9.96
C PHE A 27 -5.11 -2.78 -11.39
N THR A 28 -6.00 -3.72 -11.73
CA THR A 28 -6.08 -4.29 -13.09
C THR A 28 -6.43 -3.23 -14.13
N PHE A 29 -7.31 -2.28 -13.81
CA PHE A 29 -7.58 -1.14 -14.70
C PHE A 29 -6.40 -0.18 -14.82
N ALA A 30 -5.63 0.04 -13.74
CA ALA A 30 -4.43 0.86 -13.77
C ALA A 30 -3.34 0.25 -14.67
N LEU A 31 -3.18 -1.08 -14.64
CA LEU A 31 -2.25 -1.82 -15.50
C LEU A 31 -2.54 -1.71 -17.00
N LYS A 32 -3.77 -1.30 -17.40
CA LYS A 32 -4.07 -1.02 -18.81
C LYS A 32 -3.51 0.31 -19.30
N LYS A 33 -3.11 1.22 -18.40
CA LYS A 33 -2.64 2.57 -18.71
C LYS A 33 -1.21 2.84 -18.26
N LEU A 34 -0.70 2.08 -17.31
CA LEU A 34 0.62 2.24 -16.74
C LEU A 34 1.43 0.98 -16.97
N ASP A 35 2.73 1.16 -17.14
CA ASP A 35 3.67 0.05 -17.14
C ASP A 35 3.58 -0.75 -15.84
N VAL A 36 3.68 -2.08 -15.98
CA VAL A 36 3.54 -3.03 -14.88
C VAL A 36 4.50 -2.69 -13.75
N SER A 37 5.74 -2.32 -14.08
CA SER A 37 6.77 -1.91 -13.11
C SER A 37 6.33 -0.75 -12.23
N ILE A 38 5.69 0.28 -12.81
CA ILE A 38 5.25 1.46 -12.06
C ILE A 38 3.97 1.21 -11.32
N ALA A 39 3.03 0.50 -11.92
CA ALA A 39 1.81 0.12 -11.23
C ALA A 39 2.14 -0.62 -9.93
N TYR A 40 3.03 -1.62 -9.98
CA TYR A 40 3.47 -2.35 -8.78
C TYR A 40 4.23 -1.46 -7.79
N ALA A 41 5.12 -0.59 -8.27
CA ALA A 41 5.86 0.33 -7.40
C ALA A 41 4.90 1.28 -6.64
N ILE A 42 3.95 1.91 -7.33
CA ILE A 42 2.95 2.79 -6.73
C ILE A 42 2.07 2.02 -5.76
N TRP A 43 1.57 0.85 -6.17
CA TRP A 43 0.69 0.03 -5.33
C TRP A 43 1.37 -0.39 -4.02
N ALA A 44 2.60 -0.89 -4.10
CA ALA A 44 3.37 -1.29 -2.92
C ALA A 44 3.76 -0.10 -2.03
N GLY A 45 4.20 1.01 -2.63
CA GLY A 45 4.57 2.22 -1.88
C GLY A 45 3.39 2.85 -1.16
N LEU A 46 2.27 3.04 -1.86
CA LEU A 46 1.05 3.61 -1.30
C LEU A 46 0.46 2.72 -0.19
N GLY A 47 0.42 1.40 -0.41
CA GLY A 47 -0.03 0.44 0.58
C GLY A 47 0.82 0.48 1.85
N THR A 48 2.15 0.50 1.69
CA THR A 48 3.09 0.58 2.83
C THR A 48 2.91 1.90 3.61
N ALA A 49 2.74 3.03 2.92
CA ALA A 49 2.50 4.32 3.55
C ALA A 49 1.18 4.34 4.34
N LEU A 50 0.08 3.89 3.73
CA LEU A 50 -1.23 3.81 4.37
C LEU A 50 -1.20 2.90 5.60
N ILE A 51 -0.63 1.70 5.48
CA ILE A 51 -0.50 0.76 6.60
C ILE A 51 0.35 1.36 7.72
N THR A 52 1.42 2.07 7.38
CA THR A 52 2.27 2.74 8.38
C THR A 52 1.51 3.83 9.13
N ILE A 53 0.76 4.68 8.41
CA ILE A 53 -0.08 5.73 9.01
C ILE A 53 -1.15 5.11 9.92
N ILE A 54 -1.86 4.07 9.44
CA ILE A 54 -2.86 3.35 10.23
C ILE A 54 -2.22 2.68 11.45
N GLY A 55 -1.00 2.13 11.32
CA GLY A 55 -0.22 1.58 12.42
C GLY A 55 0.06 2.60 13.52
N ILE A 56 0.49 3.80 13.14
CA ILE A 56 0.83 4.89 14.06
C ILE A 56 -0.43 5.44 14.73
N TYR A 57 -1.46 5.82 13.97
CA TYR A 57 -2.65 6.47 14.53
C TYR A 57 -3.66 5.49 15.13
N GLY A 58 -3.92 4.37 14.45
CA GLY A 58 -4.94 3.40 14.86
C GLY A 58 -4.43 2.42 15.92
N PHE A 59 -3.18 1.97 15.79
CA PHE A 59 -2.60 0.97 16.70
C PHE A 59 -1.58 1.55 17.68
N LYS A 60 -1.34 2.87 17.67
CA LYS A 60 -0.35 3.56 18.52
C LYS A 60 1.04 2.92 18.45
N GLU A 61 1.42 2.41 17.27
CA GLU A 61 2.76 1.86 17.07
C GLU A 61 3.83 2.95 17.27
N PRO A 62 4.95 2.62 17.94
CA PRO A 62 6.01 3.59 18.16
C PRO A 62 6.58 4.08 16.82
N VAL A 63 6.64 5.41 16.68
CA VAL A 63 7.23 6.04 15.51
C VAL A 63 8.75 5.93 15.63
N ASN A 64 9.35 5.06 14.82
CA ASN A 64 10.80 4.94 14.72
C ASN A 64 11.32 5.86 13.60
N ALA A 65 12.30 6.71 13.90
CA ALA A 65 12.94 7.59 12.92
C ALA A 65 13.46 6.81 11.69
N MET A 66 13.99 5.61 11.90
CA MET A 66 14.43 4.72 10.82
C MET A 66 13.27 4.25 9.94
N LYS A 67 12.12 3.91 10.54
CA LYS A 67 10.90 3.51 9.81
C LYS A 67 10.40 4.65 8.92
N MET A 68 10.43 5.88 9.41
CA MET A 68 10.08 7.05 8.62
C MET A 68 11.08 7.30 7.48
N ALA A 69 12.39 7.24 7.76
CA ALA A 69 13.43 7.42 6.75
C ALA A 69 13.31 6.37 5.62
N SER A 70 13.08 5.10 5.95
CA SER A 70 12.83 4.05 4.97
C SER A 70 11.57 4.32 4.15
N LEU A 71 10.48 4.79 4.78
CA LEU A 71 9.26 5.14 4.06
C LEU A 71 9.50 6.29 3.08
N PHE A 72 10.25 7.32 3.46
CA PHE A 72 10.66 8.41 2.57
C PHE A 72 11.47 7.89 1.37
N LEU A 73 12.42 6.98 1.59
CA LEU A 73 13.19 6.37 0.51
C LEU A 73 12.31 5.57 -0.47
N VAL A 74 11.33 4.82 0.04
CA VAL A 74 10.36 4.10 -0.79
C VAL A 74 9.58 5.10 -1.66
N VAL A 75 9.07 6.18 -1.06
CA VAL A 75 8.32 7.22 -1.80
C VAL A 75 9.18 7.85 -2.88
N ILE A 76 10.44 8.22 -2.57
CA ILE A 76 11.37 8.79 -3.54
C ILE A 76 11.63 7.80 -4.70
N GLY A 77 11.84 6.51 -4.39
CA GLY A 77 12.04 5.48 -5.41
C GLY A 77 10.84 5.31 -6.34
N VAL A 78 9.63 5.32 -5.79
CA VAL A 78 8.38 5.24 -6.57
C VAL A 78 8.21 6.45 -7.47
N VAL A 79 8.48 7.65 -6.95
CA VAL A 79 8.42 8.90 -7.72
C VAL A 79 9.46 8.87 -8.85
N GLY A 80 10.69 8.47 -8.55
CA GLY A 80 11.76 8.33 -9.55
C GLY A 80 11.41 7.36 -10.68
N LEU A 81 10.84 6.20 -10.35
CA LEU A 81 10.34 5.24 -11.35
C LEU A 81 9.24 5.87 -12.22
N ASN A 82 8.26 6.54 -11.62
CA ASN A 82 7.17 7.17 -12.38
C ASN A 82 7.66 8.27 -13.33
N LEU A 83 8.66 9.05 -12.91
CA LEU A 83 9.29 10.06 -13.75
C LEU A 83 10.08 9.43 -14.90
N SER A 84 10.79 8.32 -14.65
CA SER A 84 11.59 7.64 -15.68
C SER A 84 10.73 7.13 -16.84
N ASP A 85 9.60 6.49 -16.57
CA ASP A 85 8.68 5.99 -17.60
C ASP A 85 7.99 7.10 -18.38
N ARG A 86 7.66 8.23 -17.72
CA ARG A 86 7.14 9.40 -18.43
C ARG A 86 8.16 10.03 -19.39
N LEU A 87 9.46 9.81 -19.18
CA LEU A 87 10.53 10.36 -20.00
C LEU A 87 10.95 9.44 -21.16
N SER A 88 10.65 8.14 -21.10
CA SER A 88 10.95 7.14 -22.12
C SER A 88 9.84 6.99 -23.15
#